data_AF-A0A7S0F4S5-F1
#
_entry.id   AF-A0A7S0F4S5-F1
#
_cell.length_a   1.000
_cell.length_b   1.000
_cell.length_c   1.000
_cell.angle_alpha   90.00
_cell.angle_beta   90.00
_cell.angle_gamma   90.00
#
_symmetry.space_group_name_H-M   'P 1'
#
loop_
_entity.id
_entity.type
_entity.pdbx_description
1 polymer ?
#
loop_
_entity_poly.entity_id
_entity_poly.type
_entity_poly.pdbx_seq_one_letter_code
_entity_poly.pdbx_strand_id
1 'polypeptide(L)'
;HMELCTSPVHVQIAFPADTDTPGYALELETMPPETKALNDAAGLADPDVTARSMVNAAFADNPPFLVYFTFEGWMLSNLTSGMGPVSSLADAVTQVALLSLFRFISLFYLNDFWRIIQNMQATGKTNKPGFANAEDAKSTSSYGSTDSAARQSEKQD
;
A
#
# COMPACT_ATOMS: atom_id res chain seq x y z
N HIS A 1 -15.42 -15.98 11.83
CA HIS A 1 -15.79 -16.42 13.21
C HIS A 1 -17.28 -16.63 13.41
N MET A 2 -18.17 -15.66 13.13
CA MET A 2 -19.61 -15.84 13.41
C MET A 2 -20.32 -16.82 12.47
N GLU A 3 -19.96 -16.82 11.19
CA GLU A 3 -20.52 -17.76 10.19
C GLU A 3 -19.84 -19.14 10.18
N LEU A 4 -18.70 -19.27 10.87
CA LEU A 4 -17.95 -20.53 11.01
C LEU A 4 -17.92 -21.04 12.46
N CYS A 5 -18.78 -20.51 13.33
CA CYS A 5 -18.72 -20.78 14.78
C CYS A 5 -18.95 -22.24 15.16
N THR A 6 -19.58 -23.03 14.29
CA THR A 6 -19.87 -24.46 14.47
C THR A 6 -18.93 -25.37 13.66
N SER A 7 -18.02 -24.81 12.87
CA SER A 7 -17.12 -25.56 11.99
C SER A 7 -15.72 -25.64 12.61
N PRO A 8 -14.97 -26.74 12.42
CA PRO A 8 -13.57 -26.84 12.86
C PRO A 8 -12.59 -26.01 12.01
N VAL A 9 -13.09 -25.06 11.21
CA VAL A 9 -12.30 -24.25 10.27
C VAL A 9 -11.97 -22.90 10.89
N HIS A 10 -10.69 -22.56 10.88
CA HIS A 10 -10.18 -21.25 11.32
C HIS A 10 -9.77 -20.41 10.11
N VAL A 11 -10.05 -19.11 10.20
CA VAL A 11 -9.69 -18.13 9.15
C VAL A 11 -8.83 -17.06 9.79
N GLN A 12 -7.70 -16.76 9.15
CA GLN A 12 -6.75 -15.76 9.61
C GLN A 12 -6.40 -14.83 8.44
N ILE A 13 -6.11 -13.58 8.76
CA ILE A 13 -5.62 -12.57 7.83
C ILE A 13 -4.20 -12.21 8.25
N ALA A 14 -3.24 -12.50 7.37
CA ALA A 14 -1.84 -12.18 7.60
C ALA A 14 -1.44 -10.92 6.82
N PHE A 15 -0.74 -10.01 7.49
CA PHE A 15 -0.19 -8.78 6.90
C PHE A 15 1.34 -8.88 6.87
N PRO A 16 1.94 -9.62 5.92
CA PRO A 16 3.40 -9.72 5.81
C PRO A 16 4.02 -8.33 5.60
N ALA A 17 5.17 -8.11 6.22
CA ALA A 17 6.03 -6.98 5.87
C ALA A 17 6.72 -7.24 4.53
N ASP A 18 7.32 -6.21 3.95
CA ASP A 18 8.17 -6.35 2.77
C ASP A 18 9.24 -7.39 3.04
N THR A 19 9.36 -8.36 2.14
CA THR A 19 10.16 -9.57 2.36
C THR A 19 11.16 -9.70 1.23
N ASP A 20 12.40 -10.10 1.54
CA ASP A 20 13.46 -10.33 0.56
C ASP A 20 13.11 -11.52 -0.34
N THR A 21 12.46 -11.22 -1.45
CA THR A 21 12.03 -12.20 -2.43
C THR A 21 12.51 -11.78 -3.81
N PRO A 22 12.77 -12.73 -4.72
CA PRO A 22 13.08 -12.41 -6.11
C PRO A 22 11.99 -11.55 -6.78
N GLY A 23 10.73 -11.70 -6.34
CA GLY A 23 9.61 -10.88 -6.81
C GLY A 23 9.72 -9.42 -6.36
N TYR A 24 10.09 -9.18 -5.11
CA TYR A 24 10.32 -7.82 -4.61
C TYR A 24 11.48 -7.12 -5.33
N ALA A 25 12.55 -7.85 -5.65
CA ALA A 25 13.66 -7.32 -6.44
C ALA A 25 13.21 -6.86 -7.84
N LEU A 26 12.33 -7.62 -8.50
CA LEU A 26 11.76 -7.25 -9.80
C LEU A 26 10.80 -6.05 -9.69
N GLU A 27 9.99 -6.00 -8.62
CA GLU A 27 9.07 -4.89 -8.36
C GLU A 27 9.84 -3.57 -8.20
N LEU A 28 10.96 -3.59 -7.48
CA LEU A 28 11.83 -2.43 -7.23
C LEU A 28 12.39 -1.78 -8.51
N GLU A 29 12.45 -2.51 -9.63
CA GLU A 29 12.89 -1.97 -10.93
C GLU A 29 11.86 -1.03 -11.56
N THR A 30 10.57 -1.30 -11.32
CA THR A 30 9.45 -0.55 -11.91
C THR A 30 8.76 0.40 -10.93
N MET A 31 9.13 0.31 -9.65
CA MET A 31 8.54 1.09 -8.57
C MET A 31 8.83 2.59 -8.70
N PRO A 32 7.81 3.47 -8.59
CA PRO A 32 8.01 4.91 -8.58
C PRO A 32 8.96 5.38 -7.47
N PRO A 33 9.76 6.45 -7.68
CA PRO A 33 10.72 6.92 -6.70
C PRO A 33 10.07 7.37 -5.38
N GLU A 34 8.84 7.89 -5.42
CA GLU A 34 8.05 8.24 -4.24
C GLU A 34 7.75 7.01 -3.38
N THR A 35 7.23 5.96 -4.01
CA THR A 35 6.91 4.70 -3.33
C THR A 35 8.18 4.05 -2.79
N LYS A 36 9.27 4.05 -3.55
CA LYS A 36 10.56 3.50 -3.09
C LYS A 36 11.10 4.21 -1.85
N ALA A 37 10.97 5.54 -1.78
CA ALA A 37 11.39 6.31 -0.62
C ALA A 37 10.51 6.06 0.62
N LEU A 38 9.21 5.79 0.43
CA LEU A 38 8.32 5.37 1.52
C LEU A 38 8.64 3.95 1.99
N ASN A 39 8.95 3.04 1.06
CA ASN A 39 9.21 1.64 1.34
C ASN A 39 10.53 1.41 2.09
N ASP A 40 11.56 2.19 1.77
CA ASP A 40 12.89 2.09 2.41
C ASP A 40 12.84 2.34 3.93
N ALA A 41 11.81 3.03 4.42
CA ALA A 41 11.62 3.27 5.85
C ALA A 41 11.18 2.03 6.65
N ALA A 42 10.61 1.00 5.99
CA ALA A 42 9.92 -0.11 6.66
C ALA A 42 10.81 -1.34 6.93
N GLY A 43 12.06 -1.36 6.46
CA GLY A 43 12.97 -2.50 6.61
C GLY A 43 12.55 -3.74 5.80
N LEU A 44 13.50 -4.65 5.58
CA LEU A 44 13.27 -5.86 4.79
C LEU A 44 13.24 -7.09 5.69
N ALA A 45 12.16 -7.87 5.61
CA ALA A 45 11.97 -9.10 6.36
C ALA A 45 12.59 -10.31 5.65
N ASP A 46 13.06 -11.27 6.45
CA ASP A 46 13.55 -12.55 5.94
C ASP A 46 12.37 -13.46 5.54
N PRO A 47 12.39 -14.06 4.33
CA PRO A 47 11.28 -14.87 3.83
C PRO A 47 11.01 -16.11 4.69
N ASP A 48 12.05 -16.74 5.22
CA ASP A 48 11.88 -17.92 6.04
C ASP A 48 11.28 -17.55 7.41
N VAL A 49 11.65 -16.41 7.98
CA VAL A 49 11.06 -15.90 9.23
C VAL A 49 9.59 -15.56 9.04
N THR A 50 9.22 -14.87 7.95
CA THR A 50 7.83 -14.55 7.62
C THR A 50 7.01 -15.83 7.41
N ALA A 51 7.52 -16.78 6.63
CA ALA A 51 6.85 -18.06 6.38
C ALA A 51 6.66 -18.88 7.66
N ARG A 52 7.70 -19.01 8.50
CA ARG A 52 7.60 -19.72 9.78
C ARG A 52 6.58 -19.07 10.71
N SER A 53 6.55 -17.74 10.75
CA SER A 53 5.60 -17.00 11.59
C SER A 53 4.14 -17.24 11.14
N MET A 54 3.89 -17.27 9.82
CA MET A 54 2.57 -17.63 9.27
C MET A 54 2.14 -19.04 9.65
N VAL A 55 3.04 -20.01 9.46
CA VAL A 55 2.77 -21.43 9.75
C VAL A 55 2.53 -21.63 11.25
N ASN A 56 3.36 -21.02 12.11
CA ASN A 56 3.20 -21.13 13.56
C ASN A 56 1.87 -20.52 14.04
N ALA A 57 1.46 -19.38 13.47
CA ALA A 57 0.14 -18.80 13.76
C ALA A 57 -1.01 -19.69 13.24
N ALA A 58 -0.82 -20.35 12.10
CA ALA A 58 -1.78 -21.30 11.53
C ALA A 58 -2.06 -22.50 12.44
N PHE A 59 -1.03 -23.03 13.10
CA PHE A 59 -1.09 -24.23 13.94
C PHE A 59 -1.17 -23.95 15.45
N ALA A 60 -1.35 -22.70 15.87
CA ALA A 60 -1.53 -22.37 17.27
C ALA A 60 -2.82 -22.98 17.83
N ASP A 61 -2.83 -23.35 19.12
CA ASP A 61 -4.01 -23.92 19.79
C ASP A 61 -5.23 -22.98 19.76
N ASN A 62 -4.97 -21.67 19.78
CA ASN A 62 -5.98 -20.62 19.57
C ASN A 62 -5.46 -19.64 18.50
N PRO A 63 -5.72 -19.91 17.21
CA PRO A 63 -5.16 -19.13 16.12
C PRO A 63 -5.73 -17.70 16.12
N PRO A 64 -4.89 -16.66 16.06
CA PRO A 64 -5.37 -15.29 16.05
C PRO A 64 -6.01 -14.94 14.71
N PHE A 65 -7.05 -14.09 14.71
CA PHE A 65 -7.67 -13.66 13.46
C PHE A 65 -6.76 -12.76 12.61
N LEU A 66 -5.98 -11.88 13.25
CA LEU A 66 -5.01 -11.01 12.59
C LEU A 66 -3.59 -11.46 12.93
N VAL A 67 -2.77 -11.70 11.90
CA VAL A 67 -1.36 -12.11 12.02
C VAL A 67 -0.48 -10.97 11.52
N TYR A 68 0.43 -10.51 12.39
CA TYR A 68 1.38 -9.44 12.14
C TYR A 68 2.81 -9.91 12.42
N PHE A 69 3.79 -9.34 11.72
CA PHE A 69 5.19 -9.79 11.73
C PHE A 69 6.15 -8.76 12.32
N THR A 70 5.76 -7.49 12.28
CA THR A 70 6.57 -6.37 12.75
C THR A 70 5.81 -5.57 13.81
N PHE A 71 6.54 -4.75 14.56
CA PHE A 71 5.93 -3.85 15.55
C PHE A 71 4.98 -2.84 14.88
N GLU A 72 5.37 -2.28 13.74
CA GLU A 72 4.51 -1.41 12.93
C GLU A 72 3.24 -2.15 12.50
N GLY A 73 3.35 -3.40 12.08
CA GLY A 73 2.21 -4.25 11.74
C GLY A 73 1.28 -4.50 12.93
N TRP A 74 1.82 -4.71 14.13
CA TRP A 74 1.03 -4.84 15.36
C TRP A 74 0.31 -3.54 15.70
N MET A 75 1.01 -2.40 15.68
CA MET A 75 0.44 -1.09 15.94
C MET A 75 -0.68 -0.77 14.95
N LEU A 76 -0.44 -0.98 13.65
CA LEU A 76 -1.42 -0.74 12.60
C LEU A 76 -2.62 -1.67 12.74
N SER A 77 -2.42 -2.95 13.05
CA SER A 77 -3.50 -3.91 13.29
C SER A 77 -4.39 -3.51 14.46
N ASN A 78 -3.81 -2.97 15.54
CA ASN A 78 -4.59 -2.43 16.67
C ASN A 78 -5.33 -1.15 16.28
N LEU A 79 -4.73 -0.28 15.47
CA LEU A 79 -5.37 0.94 14.98
C LEU A 79 -6.53 0.67 14.02
N THR A 80 -6.45 -0.42 13.24
CA THR A 80 -7.43 -0.77 12.21
C THR A 80 -8.30 -1.98 12.58
N SER A 81 -8.35 -2.39 13.85
CA SER A 81 -9.05 -3.61 14.25
C SER A 81 -10.56 -3.56 14.03
N GLY A 82 -11.17 -2.37 14.09
CA GLY A 82 -12.56 -2.13 13.70
C GLY A 82 -13.56 -3.06 14.41
N MET A 83 -14.37 -3.78 13.64
CA MET A 83 -15.30 -4.83 14.11
C MET A 83 -14.73 -6.24 13.91
N GLY A 84 -13.40 -6.36 13.78
CA GLY A 84 -12.71 -7.63 13.66
C GLY A 84 -12.95 -8.50 14.91
N PRO A 85 -13.03 -9.84 14.74
CA PRO A 85 -13.14 -10.75 15.88
C PRO A 85 -11.88 -10.65 16.75
N VAL A 86 -12.09 -10.58 18.05
CA VAL A 86 -11.00 -10.47 19.04
C VAL A 86 -10.63 -11.87 19.52
N SER A 87 -9.34 -12.19 19.44
CA SER A 87 -8.80 -13.50 19.82
C SER A 87 -8.63 -13.67 21.34
N SER A 88 -8.44 -12.56 22.08
CA SER A 88 -8.22 -12.57 23.54
C SER A 88 -8.72 -11.29 24.23
N LEU A 89 -9.03 -11.37 25.54
CA LEU A 89 -9.41 -10.18 26.31
C LEU A 89 -8.28 -9.14 26.37
N ALA A 90 -7.02 -9.61 26.41
CA ALA A 90 -5.86 -8.73 26.39
C ALA A 90 -5.84 -7.90 25.09
N ASP A 91 -6.10 -8.53 23.94
CA ASP A 91 -6.16 -7.83 22.66
C ASP A 91 -7.30 -6.79 22.63
N ALA A 92 -8.47 -7.12 23.18
CA ALA A 92 -9.56 -6.13 23.29
C ALA A 92 -9.15 -4.92 24.13
N VAL A 93 -8.48 -5.16 25.27
CA VAL A 93 -8.03 -4.09 26.15
C VAL A 93 -6.96 -3.24 25.46
N THR A 94 -5.97 -3.85 24.81
CA THR A 94 -4.92 -3.10 24.11
C THR A 94 -5.48 -2.32 22.93
N GLN A 95 -6.39 -2.90 22.15
CA GLN A 95 -7.04 -2.21 21.04
C GLN A 95 -7.79 -0.98 21.53
N VAL A 96 -8.67 -1.10 22.53
CA VAL A 96 -9.47 0.03 23.03
C VAL A 96 -8.60 1.08 23.72
N ALA A 97 -7.63 0.66 24.53
CA ALA A 97 -6.77 1.57 25.28
C ALA A 97 -5.76 2.31 24.39
N LEU A 98 -5.20 1.64 23.38
CA LEU A 98 -4.15 2.20 22.53
C LEU A 98 -4.70 2.87 21.26
N LEU A 99 -5.97 2.65 20.89
CA LEU A 99 -6.56 3.22 19.67
C LEU A 99 -6.35 4.74 19.56
N SER A 100 -6.62 5.47 20.64
CA SER A 100 -6.52 6.93 20.66
C SER A 100 -5.06 7.40 20.55
N LEU A 101 -4.14 6.70 21.22
CA LEU A 101 -2.71 6.99 21.19
C LEU A 101 -2.12 6.69 19.80
N PHE A 102 -2.38 5.49 19.26
CA PHE A 102 -1.93 5.12 17.92
C PHE A 102 -2.57 6.00 16.85
N ARG A 103 -3.82 6.44 17.03
CA ARG A 103 -4.43 7.39 16.13
C ARG A 103 -3.68 8.73 16.13
N PHE A 104 -3.30 9.24 17.30
CA PHE A 104 -2.49 10.44 17.39
C PHE A 104 -1.12 10.27 16.71
N ILE A 105 -0.42 9.16 16.97
CA ILE A 105 0.87 8.84 16.34
C ILE A 105 0.73 8.73 14.81
N SER A 106 -0.32 8.07 14.33
CA SER A 106 -0.57 7.89 12.89
C SER A 106 -0.68 9.20 12.12
N LEU A 107 -1.14 10.29 12.76
CA LEU A 107 -1.21 11.59 12.09
C LEU A 107 0.17 12.13 11.74
N PHE A 108 1.19 11.83 12.55
CA PHE A 108 2.57 12.19 12.23
C PHE A 108 3.13 11.36 11.08
N TYR A 109 2.84 10.05 11.04
CA TYR A 109 3.19 9.20 9.90
C TYR A 109 2.56 9.70 8.60
N LEU A 110 1.26 10.00 8.62
CA LEU A 110 0.57 10.54 7.45
C LEU A 110 1.18 11.87 7.02
N ASN A 111 1.45 12.78 7.95
CA ASN A 111 2.08 14.06 7.65
C ASN A 111 3.48 13.88 7.05
N ASP A 112 4.27 12.94 7.56
CA ASP A 112 5.58 12.63 7.01
C ASP A 112 5.50 12.05 5.59
N PHE A 113 4.58 11.12 5.35
CA PHE A 113 4.34 10.58 4.00
C PHE A 113 3.90 11.69 3.02
N TRP A 114 2.99 12.57 3.43
CA TRP A 114 2.59 13.73 2.62
C TRP A 114 3.76 14.65 2.32
N ARG A 115 4.69 14.84 3.27
CA ARG A 115 5.90 15.65 3.08
C ARG A 115 6.86 14.99 2.09
N ILE A 116 7.10 13.68 2.19
CA ILE A 116 7.94 12.92 1.26
C ILE A 116 7.39 13.02 -0.17
N ILE A 117 6.08 12.80 -0.35
CA ILE A 117 5.41 12.88 -1.65
C ILE A 117 5.54 14.29 -2.24
N GLN A 118 5.26 15.34 -1.46
CA GLN A 118 5.36 16.72 -1.93
C GLN A 118 6.79 17.10 -2.34
N ASN A 119 7.79 16.67 -1.57
CA ASN A 119 9.19 16.92 -1.88
C ASN A 119 9.58 16.28 -3.21
N MET A 120 9.22 15.01 -3.42
CA MET A 120 9.53 14.30 -4.67
C MET A 120 8.79 14.91 -5.87
N GLN A 121 7.53 15.32 -5.71
CA GLN A 121 6.79 16.01 -6.77
C GLN A 121 7.39 17.38 -7.12
N ALA A 122 7.89 18.11 -6.12
CA ALA A 122 8.59 19.38 -6.35
C ALA A 122 9.91 19.15 -7.08
N THR A 123 10.70 18.15 -6.68
CA THR A 123 11.95 17.76 -7.34
C THR A 123 11.73 17.25 -8.77
N GLY A 124 10.64 16.52 -9.00
CA GLY A 124 10.23 16.06 -10.34
C GLY A 124 9.80 17.19 -11.28
N LYS A 125 9.26 18.30 -10.75
CA LYS A 125 8.97 19.52 -11.52
C LYS A 125 10.24 20.30 -11.86
N THR A 126 11.24 20.33 -10.98
CA THR A 126 12.53 21.01 -11.22
C THR A 126 13.48 20.22 -12.13
N ASN A 127 13.33 18.90 -12.22
CA ASN A 127 14.13 18.02 -13.09
C ASN A 127 13.49 17.75 -14.46
N LYS A 128 12.34 18.38 -14.80
CA LYS A 128 11.95 18.45 -16.21
C LYS A 128 12.95 19.36 -16.92
N PRO A 129 13.69 18.90 -17.95
CA PRO A 129 14.43 19.82 -18.79
C PRO A 129 13.41 20.85 -19.25
N GLY A 130 13.69 22.12 -18.96
CA GLY A 130 12.73 23.20 -19.16
C GLY A 130 12.09 23.06 -20.53
N PHE A 131 10.78 22.81 -20.55
CA PHE A 131 10.02 23.24 -21.70
C PHE A 131 10.18 24.75 -21.69
N ALA A 132 11.12 25.21 -22.52
CA ALA A 132 11.22 26.60 -22.92
C ALA A 132 9.81 27.09 -23.22
N ASN A 133 9.49 28.25 -22.66
CA ASN A 133 8.19 28.89 -22.73
C ASN A 133 7.54 28.68 -24.11
N ALA A 134 6.43 27.94 -24.13
CA ALA A 134 5.62 27.74 -25.33
C ALA A 134 4.79 28.99 -25.70
N GLU A 135 5.13 30.16 -25.15
CA GLU A 135 4.47 31.44 -25.45
C GLU A 135 5.18 32.25 -26.56
N ASP A 136 6.37 31.82 -27.01
CA ASP A 136 7.11 32.52 -28.07
C ASP A 136 7.00 31.89 -29.47
N ALA A 137 6.25 30.79 -29.63
CA ALA A 137 5.85 30.26 -30.94
C ALA A 137 4.64 31.04 -31.48
N LYS A 138 4.87 32.33 -31.71
CA LYS A 138 4.02 33.27 -32.44
C LYS A 138 3.37 32.61 -33.66
N SER A 139 2.08 32.92 -33.83
CA SER A 139 1.60 33.64 -35.01
C SER A 139 2.29 33.19 -36.31
N THR A 140 1.78 32.14 -36.95
CA THR A 140 1.81 31.99 -38.41
C THR A 140 0.90 30.84 -38.85
N SER A 141 -0.07 31.19 -39.70
CA SER A 141 -0.58 30.37 -40.81
C SER A 141 -1.48 29.16 -40.46
N SER A 142 -2.81 29.28 -40.53
CA SER A 142 -3.67 29.22 -41.74
C SER A 142 -3.93 27.78 -42.24
N TYR A 143 -5.22 27.50 -42.52
CA TYR A 143 -5.84 26.25 -43.01
C TYR A 143 -6.02 25.13 -41.97
N GLY A 144 -7.19 24.54 -41.76
CA GLY A 144 -8.49 24.64 -42.43
C GLY A 144 -9.42 23.57 -41.84
N SER A 145 -10.66 23.95 -41.61
CA SER A 145 -11.81 23.07 -41.34
C SER A 145 -11.95 22.01 -42.44
N THR A 146 -12.25 20.74 -42.09
CA THR A 146 -13.34 19.92 -42.68
C THR A 146 -13.40 18.50 -42.10
N ASP A 147 -14.64 18.12 -41.75
CA ASP A 147 -15.32 16.81 -41.85
C ASP A 147 -14.67 15.54 -41.27
N SER A 148 -15.27 14.82 -40.32
CA SER A 148 -16.61 14.19 -40.38
C SER A 148 -16.83 13.30 -41.61
N ALA A 149 -16.06 12.24 -41.77
CA ALA A 149 -16.50 11.03 -42.48
C ALA A 149 -15.52 9.87 -42.28
N ALA A 150 -15.99 8.77 -41.68
CA ALA A 150 -15.62 7.36 -41.96
C ALA A 150 -15.81 6.48 -40.71
N ARG A 151 -17.06 6.36 -40.28
CA ARG A 151 -17.56 5.12 -39.70
C ARG A 151 -18.02 4.25 -40.89
N GLN A 152 -17.76 2.94 -40.81
CA GLN A 152 -18.17 1.87 -41.75
C GLN A 152 -17.10 1.46 -42.78
N SER A 153 -16.30 0.44 -42.44
CA SER A 153 -16.09 -0.76 -43.26
C SER A 153 -14.95 -1.61 -42.67
N GLU A 154 -15.28 -2.55 -41.78
CA GLU A 154 -14.45 -3.77 -41.63
C GLU A 154 -15.32 -4.89 -41.05
N LYS A 155 -16.08 -5.51 -41.95
CA LYS A 155 -16.64 -6.85 -41.83
C LYS A 155 -16.27 -7.56 -43.14
N GLN A 156 -15.77 -8.80 -43.01
CA GLN A 156 -15.30 -9.74 -44.04
C GLN A 156 -13.78 -9.72 -44.23
N ASP A 157 -13.10 -10.65 -43.55
CA ASP A 157 -12.64 -11.91 -44.16
C ASP A 157 -12.57 -13.02 -43.12
#